data_AF-A0A6I2GR66-F1
#
_entry.id   AF-A0A6I2GR66-F1
#
_cell.length_a   1.000
_cell.length_b   1.000
_cell.length_c   1.000
_cell.angle_alpha   90.00
_cell.angle_beta   90.00
_cell.angle_gamma   90.00
#
_symmetry.space_group_name_H-M   'P 1'
#
loop_
_entity.id
_entity.type
_entity.pdbx_description
1 polymer ?
#
loop_
_entity_poly.entity_id
_entity_poly.type
_entity_poly.pdbx_seq_one_letter_code
_entity_poly.pdbx_strand_id
1 'polypeptide(L)'
;MRRHAGLGLAALWLGLAGGCTRALVPSARDVARAELQQTAERVYPEPPAALWPRVEAYFRAQGYQVREPADAAHASPWLQTDYREVRVERTYRARARYHARVQPREGGGSELRIYRQTVTDSDTWQLLLPAQQLTVGEQPEQNEAADALLPPEDPRFAQNFFRDLSAERALQAWLQGGSAAAARGAGGMPLAAPLVQSVAVELSSDASAPRAFAADAVEARCGPAIPGLVDGFDHALRPGGFLLLGQVPGTREVPAFVGQAVCHILHAGTPVVLALELPVREQPALERYLASEGTDADRAALVHGPFWRRPEQDGRSSEALVALVERMRLLNRQGLPVTLLAFSVEGLEGNAFEEAMAAVLAARRKLESESSLVVLTGNVHASTEPGVPWDKAFVPMGALLAKSGAPLRSFDLMHGGGSTWECRVAGEGAKLSCGTHLVRPIVLSEAYGEQTRTQFGVQRDHEQVPRLAYRWQQLVRKYGDQRPLFVHMAPDRFPRGFDGYFYVPHVSASPPARHPGS
;
A
#
# COMPACT_ATOMS: atom_id res chain seq x y z
N MET A 1 11.22 -63.40 46.89
CA MET A 1 11.40 -63.60 45.43
C MET A 1 10.06 -63.98 44.82
N ARG A 2 9.65 -63.24 43.76
CA ARG A 2 8.78 -63.57 42.59
C ARG A 2 7.76 -64.72 42.73
N ARG A 3 6.53 -64.69 42.21
CA ARG A 3 5.68 -63.77 41.43
C ARG A 3 4.28 -64.44 41.47
N HIS A 4 3.21 -63.69 41.76
CA HIS A 4 1.80 -64.10 41.61
C HIS A 4 1.19 -63.34 40.43
N ALA A 5 0.11 -63.74 39.78
CA ALA A 5 -0.64 -64.98 39.63
C ALA A 5 -1.58 -64.67 38.45
N GLY A 6 -1.80 -65.62 37.55
CA GLY A 6 -2.66 -65.43 36.38
C GLY A 6 -3.99 -66.17 36.51
N LEU A 7 -4.97 -65.63 35.77
CA LEU A 7 -6.14 -66.25 35.15
C LEU A 7 -7.50 -66.25 35.88
N GLY A 8 -8.49 -65.81 35.09
CA GLY A 8 -9.94 -65.93 35.27
C GLY A 8 -10.67 -64.81 34.51
N LEU A 9 -10.87 -64.92 33.17
CA LEU A 9 -12.10 -65.40 32.47
C LEU A 9 -13.16 -64.30 32.23
N ALA A 10 -13.50 -64.02 30.97
CA ALA A 10 -14.89 -64.00 30.45
C ALA A 10 -15.02 -63.52 28.98
N ALA A 11 -15.69 -64.37 28.19
CA ALA A 11 -16.70 -64.12 27.13
C ALA A 11 -16.41 -63.20 25.91
N LEU A 12 -16.43 -63.82 24.72
CA LEU A 12 -16.60 -63.22 23.39
C LEU A 12 -18.06 -63.35 22.92
N TRP A 13 -18.71 -62.28 22.46
CA TRP A 13 -19.77 -62.30 21.41
C TRP A 13 -19.92 -60.93 20.71
N LEU A 14 -19.67 -60.95 19.38
CA LEU A 14 -20.13 -60.16 18.22
C LEU A 14 -20.53 -58.65 18.24
N GLY A 15 -20.01 -57.93 17.22
CA GLY A 15 -20.61 -56.72 16.62
C GLY A 15 -19.83 -56.22 15.37
N LEU A 16 -20.48 -56.23 14.19
CA LEU A 16 -19.97 -55.84 12.87
C LEU A 16 -19.73 -54.32 12.71
N ALA A 17 -18.70 -53.92 11.96
CA ALA A 17 -18.74 -52.75 11.06
C ALA A 17 -17.58 -52.80 10.05
N GLY A 18 -17.91 -52.81 8.76
CA GLY A 18 -16.96 -52.68 7.66
C GLY A 18 -16.50 -51.22 7.48
N GLY A 19 -15.20 -51.03 7.27
CA GLY A 19 -14.60 -49.74 6.92
C GLY A 19 -14.08 -49.73 5.49
N CYS A 20 -14.72 -48.93 4.63
CA CYS A 20 -14.16 -48.54 3.33
C CYS A 20 -13.05 -47.49 3.53
N THR A 21 -11.86 -47.74 2.99
CA THR A 21 -10.79 -46.75 2.84
C THR A 21 -11.11 -45.83 1.66
N ARG A 22 -11.38 -44.54 1.94
CA ARG A 22 -11.49 -43.47 0.93
C ARG A 22 -10.09 -42.91 0.65
N ALA A 23 -9.68 -42.91 -0.61
CA ALA A 23 -8.55 -42.09 -1.07
C ALA A 23 -8.89 -40.60 -0.87
N LEU A 24 -8.00 -39.87 -0.19
CA LEU A 24 -8.15 -38.45 0.09
C LEU A 24 -7.80 -37.64 -1.16
N VAL A 25 -8.78 -36.90 -1.68
CA VAL A 25 -8.57 -35.87 -2.71
C VAL A 25 -8.03 -34.62 -2.01
N PRO A 26 -6.90 -34.02 -2.46
CA PRO A 26 -6.35 -32.82 -1.83
C PRO A 26 -7.32 -31.64 -1.89
N SER A 27 -7.34 -30.82 -0.84
CA SER A 27 -8.25 -29.68 -0.77
C SER A 27 -7.77 -28.52 -1.66
N ALA A 28 -8.69 -27.65 -2.09
CA ALA A 28 -8.35 -26.41 -2.79
C ALA A 28 -7.41 -25.50 -1.97
N ARG A 29 -7.39 -25.65 -0.64
CA ARG A 29 -6.43 -24.99 0.26
C ARG A 29 -5.04 -25.61 0.22
N ASP A 30 -4.90 -26.91 -0.02
CA ASP A 30 -3.59 -27.57 -0.19
C ASP A 30 -2.99 -27.26 -1.56
N VAL A 31 -3.85 -27.16 -2.59
CA VAL A 31 -3.47 -26.68 -3.92
C VAL A 31 -3.11 -25.19 -3.87
N ALA A 32 -3.93 -24.34 -3.24
CA ALA A 32 -3.64 -22.91 -3.09
C ALA A 32 -2.45 -22.62 -2.16
N ARG A 33 -2.20 -23.45 -1.14
CA ARG A 33 -1.00 -23.36 -0.29
C ARG A 33 0.27 -23.74 -1.06
N ALA A 34 0.19 -24.75 -1.93
CA ALA A 34 1.26 -25.10 -2.85
C ALA A 34 1.48 -24.02 -3.92
N GLU A 35 0.42 -23.36 -4.39
CA GLU A 35 0.49 -22.21 -5.32
C GLU A 35 1.01 -20.92 -4.64
N LEU A 36 0.69 -20.69 -3.36
CA LEU A 36 1.16 -19.53 -2.59
C LEU A 36 2.63 -19.65 -2.15
N GLN A 37 3.10 -20.87 -1.88
CA GLN A 37 4.54 -21.13 -1.72
C GLN A 37 5.30 -20.97 -3.06
N GLN A 38 4.60 -21.03 -4.19
CA GLN A 38 5.12 -20.73 -5.52
C GLN A 38 4.96 -19.25 -5.92
N THR A 39 5.40 -18.31 -5.07
CA THR A 39 5.94 -17.04 -5.58
C THR A 39 7.35 -17.28 -6.17
N ALA A 40 7.36 -18.15 -7.19
CA ALA A 40 8.42 -18.65 -8.06
C ALA A 40 9.84 -18.72 -7.44
N GLU A 41 10.14 -19.77 -6.66
CA GLU A 41 11.44 -20.41 -6.85
C GLU A 41 11.48 -20.90 -8.30
N ARG A 42 12.38 -20.36 -9.14
CA ARG A 42 12.54 -20.86 -10.50
C ARG A 42 13.49 -22.03 -10.46
N VAL A 43 12.90 -23.15 -10.09
CA VAL A 43 13.59 -24.41 -9.90
C VAL A 43 13.66 -25.14 -11.23
N TYR A 44 14.86 -25.52 -11.61
CA TYR A 44 15.14 -26.37 -12.75
C TYR A 44 15.56 -27.74 -12.21
N PRO A 45 15.08 -28.85 -12.80
CA PRO A 45 15.40 -30.19 -12.32
C PRO A 45 16.86 -30.57 -12.59
N GLU A 46 17.53 -29.88 -13.52
CA GLU A 46 18.92 -30.11 -13.89
C GLU A 46 19.89 -29.40 -12.90
N PRO A 47 21.08 -29.98 -12.63
CA PRO A 47 22.06 -29.37 -11.73
C PRO A 47 22.68 -28.10 -12.32
N PRO A 48 23.32 -27.23 -11.50
CA PRO A 48 23.81 -25.93 -11.97
C PRO A 48 24.74 -26.03 -13.17
N ALA A 49 25.61 -27.04 -13.21
CA ALA A 49 26.53 -27.29 -14.32
C ALA A 49 25.85 -27.57 -15.68
N ALA A 50 24.62 -28.10 -15.68
CA ALA A 50 23.85 -28.34 -16.90
C ALA A 50 23.03 -27.12 -17.33
N LEU A 51 22.47 -26.37 -16.36
CA LEU A 51 21.69 -25.17 -16.62
C LEU A 51 22.57 -23.99 -17.04
N TRP A 52 23.76 -23.86 -16.44
CA TRP A 52 24.59 -22.67 -16.52
C TRP A 52 25.00 -22.27 -17.94
N PRO A 53 25.50 -23.18 -18.81
CA PRO A 53 25.88 -22.81 -20.18
C PRO A 53 24.71 -22.25 -21.00
N ARG A 54 23.47 -22.66 -20.68
CA ARG A 54 22.26 -22.17 -21.35
C ARG A 54 21.85 -20.79 -20.86
N VAL A 55 22.05 -20.50 -19.57
CA VAL A 55 21.85 -19.15 -19.01
C VAL A 55 22.83 -18.17 -19.65
N GLU A 56 24.11 -18.53 -19.76
CA GLU A 56 25.10 -17.72 -20.49
C GLU A 56 24.71 -17.50 -21.96
N ALA A 57 24.34 -18.59 -22.65
CA ALA A 57 23.96 -18.55 -24.05
C ALA A 57 22.76 -17.64 -24.31
N TYR A 58 21.80 -17.57 -23.38
CA TYR A 58 20.69 -16.62 -23.46
C TYR A 58 21.18 -15.18 -23.47
N PHE A 59 22.00 -14.77 -22.49
CA PHE A 59 22.49 -13.39 -22.43
C PHE A 59 23.35 -13.04 -23.64
N ARG A 60 24.21 -13.95 -24.09
CA ARG A 60 24.98 -13.78 -25.34
C ARG A 60 24.08 -13.70 -26.57
N ALA A 61 22.99 -14.48 -26.65
CA ALA A 61 22.02 -14.41 -27.74
C ALA A 61 21.21 -13.11 -27.73
N GLN A 62 21.00 -12.49 -26.57
CA GLN A 62 20.49 -11.12 -26.44
C GLN A 62 21.56 -10.04 -26.74
N GLY A 63 22.78 -10.48 -27.08
CA GLY A 63 23.92 -9.67 -27.48
C GLY A 63 24.77 -9.14 -26.33
N TYR A 64 24.47 -9.46 -25.08
CA TYR A 64 25.28 -8.99 -23.94
C TYR A 64 26.68 -9.62 -23.97
N GLN A 65 27.69 -8.82 -23.61
CA GLN A 65 28.97 -9.36 -23.18
C GLN A 65 28.83 -9.84 -21.74
N VAL A 66 29.26 -11.06 -21.47
CA VAL A 66 29.14 -11.71 -20.17
C VAL A 66 30.51 -11.78 -19.52
N ARG A 67 30.61 -11.33 -18.27
CA ARG A 67 31.79 -11.50 -17.41
C ARG A 67 31.46 -12.43 -16.27
N GLU A 68 32.37 -13.34 -16.00
CA GLU A 68 32.30 -14.32 -14.91
C GLU A 68 33.50 -14.14 -13.97
N PRO A 69 33.40 -14.59 -12.71
CA PRO A 69 34.55 -14.61 -11.80
C PRO A 69 35.70 -15.43 -12.40
N ALA A 70 36.94 -14.99 -12.18
CA ALA A 70 38.13 -15.68 -12.71
C ALA A 70 38.26 -17.14 -12.20
N ASP A 71 37.67 -17.44 -11.04
CA ASP A 71 37.66 -18.77 -10.41
C ASP A 71 36.37 -19.57 -10.67
N ALA A 72 35.81 -19.50 -11.88
CA ALA A 72 34.46 -19.95 -12.30
C ALA A 72 34.02 -21.40 -11.98
N ALA A 73 34.82 -22.23 -11.33
CA ALA A 73 34.41 -23.54 -10.84
C ALA A 73 33.63 -23.40 -9.51
N HIS A 74 32.41 -22.84 -9.56
CA HIS A 74 31.57 -22.65 -8.39
C HIS A 74 30.32 -23.54 -8.46
N ALA A 75 29.97 -24.15 -7.32
CA ALA A 75 28.71 -24.88 -7.17
C ALA A 75 27.48 -23.99 -7.40
N SER A 76 27.65 -22.68 -7.25
CA SER A 76 26.65 -21.64 -7.51
C SER A 76 27.19 -20.60 -8.49
N PRO A 77 27.20 -20.89 -9.81
CA PRO A 77 27.79 -20.00 -10.79
C PRO A 77 26.94 -18.72 -10.95
N TRP A 78 27.61 -17.62 -11.25
CA TRP A 78 26.97 -16.33 -11.49
C TRP A 78 27.75 -15.50 -12.52
N LEU A 79 27.06 -14.56 -13.15
CA LEU A 79 27.61 -13.67 -14.17
C LEU A 79 27.11 -12.25 -13.99
N GLN A 80 27.86 -11.31 -14.55
CA GLN A 80 27.44 -9.93 -14.75
C GLN A 80 27.57 -9.56 -16.22
N THR A 81 26.57 -8.86 -16.78
CA THR A 81 26.63 -8.37 -18.16
C THR A 81 27.27 -7.00 -18.27
N ASP A 82 27.66 -6.63 -19.48
CA ASP A 82 27.88 -5.22 -19.85
C ASP A 82 26.58 -4.40 -19.76
N TYR A 83 26.75 -3.08 -19.73
CA TYR A 83 25.64 -2.13 -19.84
C TYR A 83 25.18 -2.02 -21.28
N ARG A 84 23.86 -2.09 -21.50
CA ARG A 84 23.24 -1.81 -22.80
C ARG A 84 22.18 -0.74 -22.68
N GLU A 85 22.02 0.07 -23.73
CA GLU A 85 20.93 1.02 -23.79
C GLU A 85 19.58 0.30 -23.72
N VAL A 86 18.73 0.77 -22.81
CA VAL A 86 17.32 0.38 -22.69
C VAL A 86 16.48 1.64 -22.88
N ARG A 87 15.48 1.57 -23.75
CA ARG A 87 14.57 2.68 -24.00
C ARG A 87 13.52 2.73 -22.90
N VAL A 88 13.38 3.90 -22.28
CA VAL A 88 12.31 4.16 -21.34
C VAL A 88 11.41 5.21 -21.97
N GLU A 89 10.23 4.77 -22.42
CA GLU A 89 9.33 5.53 -23.30
C GLU A 89 9.99 5.99 -24.63
N ARG A 90 9.27 6.79 -25.43
CA ARG A 90 9.72 7.18 -26.78
C ARG A 90 10.90 8.16 -26.79
N THR A 91 11.28 8.72 -25.65
CA THR A 91 12.11 9.95 -25.59
C THR A 91 13.36 9.82 -24.72
N TYR A 92 13.44 8.86 -23.78
CA TYR A 92 14.52 8.81 -22.79
C TYR A 92 15.47 7.63 -22.96
N ARG A 93 16.73 7.85 -22.61
CA ARG A 93 17.82 6.87 -22.70
C ARG A 93 18.24 6.43 -21.30
N ALA A 94 18.16 5.12 -21.06
CA ALA A 94 18.73 4.49 -19.87
C ALA A 94 19.72 3.42 -20.32
N ARG A 95 20.55 2.93 -19.40
CA ARG A 95 21.40 1.76 -19.61
C ARG A 95 21.16 0.75 -18.52
N ALA A 96 20.98 -0.52 -18.87
CA ALA A 96 20.80 -1.60 -17.90
C ALA A 96 21.87 -2.67 -18.07
N ARG A 97 22.24 -3.30 -16.96
CA ARG A 97 23.00 -4.54 -16.91
C ARG A 97 22.32 -5.55 -16.00
N TYR A 98 22.66 -6.81 -16.17
CA TYR A 98 22.06 -7.91 -15.44
C TYR A 98 23.10 -8.69 -14.65
N HIS A 99 22.66 -9.21 -13.51
CA HIS A 99 23.37 -10.20 -12.75
C HIS A 99 22.48 -11.45 -12.65
N ALA A 100 22.98 -12.59 -13.12
CA ALA A 100 22.26 -13.85 -13.04
C ALA A 100 23.06 -14.84 -12.19
N ARG A 101 22.37 -15.60 -11.34
CA ARG A 101 22.99 -16.65 -10.52
C ARG A 101 22.15 -17.92 -10.55
N VAL A 102 22.85 -19.05 -10.51
CA VAL A 102 22.25 -20.37 -10.35
C VAL A 102 22.79 -20.98 -9.06
N GLN A 103 21.91 -21.51 -8.21
CA GLN A 103 22.27 -22.11 -6.93
C GLN A 103 21.75 -23.56 -6.88
N PRO A 104 22.51 -24.52 -6.32
CA PRO A 104 22.03 -25.89 -6.16
C PRO A 104 20.94 -25.93 -5.09
N ARG A 105 19.97 -26.83 -5.24
CA ARG A 105 18.92 -27.03 -4.23
C ARG A 105 19.10 -28.32 -3.44
N GLU A 106 18.67 -28.27 -2.18
CA GLU A 106 18.46 -29.48 -1.39
C GLU A 106 17.36 -30.32 -2.05
N GLY A 107 17.69 -31.56 -2.43
CA GLY A 107 16.80 -32.46 -3.18
C GLY A 107 17.10 -32.58 -4.68
N GLY A 108 18.12 -31.89 -5.19
CA GLY A 108 18.53 -31.96 -6.59
C GLY A 108 17.95 -30.84 -7.45
N GLY A 109 18.63 -30.51 -8.55
CA GLY A 109 18.29 -29.40 -9.42
C GLY A 109 18.90 -28.07 -8.99
N SER A 110 18.35 -26.98 -9.54
CA SER A 110 18.93 -25.63 -9.45
C SER A 110 17.87 -24.56 -9.26
N GLU A 111 18.19 -23.52 -8.50
CA GLU A 111 17.42 -22.27 -8.43
C GLU A 111 18.11 -21.18 -9.27
N LEU A 112 17.39 -20.53 -10.17
CA LEU A 112 17.87 -19.38 -10.94
C LEU A 112 17.26 -18.08 -10.43
N ARG A 113 18.10 -17.06 -10.23
CA ARG A 113 17.68 -15.68 -9.92
C ARG A 113 18.35 -14.69 -10.88
N ILE A 114 17.59 -13.71 -11.35
CA ILE A 114 18.10 -12.60 -12.17
C ILE A 114 17.83 -11.29 -11.48
N TYR A 115 18.86 -10.45 -11.39
CA TYR A 115 18.83 -9.11 -10.85
C TYR A 115 19.23 -8.12 -11.95
N ARG A 116 18.65 -6.93 -11.91
CA ARG A 116 18.92 -5.84 -12.85
C ARG A 116 19.44 -4.64 -12.08
N GLN A 117 20.47 -4.03 -12.64
CA GLN A 117 20.89 -2.67 -12.31
C GLN A 117 20.64 -1.78 -13.52
N THR A 118 20.01 -0.65 -13.30
CA THR A 118 19.78 0.33 -14.36
C THR A 118 20.42 1.66 -13.97
N VAL A 119 21.00 2.37 -14.92
CA VAL A 119 21.69 3.66 -14.75
C VAL A 119 21.12 4.64 -15.78
N THR A 120 20.85 5.87 -15.36
CA THR A 120 20.37 6.95 -16.23
C THR A 120 21.17 8.21 -16.00
N ASP A 121 21.04 9.18 -16.91
CA ASP A 121 21.49 10.54 -16.66
C ASP A 121 20.61 11.25 -15.63
N SER A 122 21.11 12.38 -15.12
CA SER A 122 20.47 13.21 -14.09
C SER A 122 19.13 13.80 -14.54
N ASP A 123 18.98 14.06 -15.84
CA ASP A 123 17.81 14.75 -16.39
C ASP A 123 16.63 13.77 -16.60
N THR A 124 16.95 12.50 -16.87
CA THR A 124 15.96 11.40 -17.00
C THR A 124 15.48 10.86 -15.64
N TRP A 125 16.25 11.09 -14.57
CA TRP A 125 15.95 10.59 -13.22
C TRP A 125 14.63 11.12 -12.63
N GLN A 126 14.21 12.31 -13.03
CA GLN A 126 13.01 12.97 -12.49
C GLN A 126 11.70 12.43 -13.07
N LEU A 127 11.73 11.54 -14.06
CA LEU A 127 10.56 11.19 -14.89
C LEU A 127 10.25 9.68 -14.95
N LEU A 128 10.99 8.81 -14.25
CA LEU A 128 10.78 7.35 -14.28
C LEU A 128 10.24 6.81 -12.95
N LEU A 129 9.20 5.97 -13.02
CA LEU A 129 8.51 5.38 -11.87
C LEU A 129 9.43 4.45 -11.02
N PRO A 130 9.24 4.34 -9.69
CA PRO A 130 10.11 3.55 -8.79
C PRO A 130 10.05 2.02 -8.96
N ALA A 131 9.32 1.48 -9.93
CA ALA A 131 9.30 0.04 -10.19
C ALA A 131 10.53 -0.45 -11.00
N GLN A 132 11.40 0.46 -11.45
CA GLN A 132 12.70 0.13 -12.01
C GLN A 132 13.74 1.01 -11.32
N GLN A 133 14.35 0.51 -10.26
CA GLN A 133 15.30 1.28 -9.46
C GLN A 133 16.58 1.51 -10.27
N LEU A 134 16.77 2.79 -10.62
CA LEU A 134 17.95 3.31 -11.30
C LEU A 134 19.02 3.65 -10.25
N THR A 135 20.28 3.74 -10.66
CA THR A 135 21.37 4.38 -9.92
C THR A 135 21.73 5.67 -10.67
N VAL A 136 21.80 6.82 -9.98
CA VAL A 136 22.32 8.07 -10.58
C VAL A 136 23.82 7.90 -10.70
N GLY A 137 24.34 7.87 -11.93
CA GLY A 137 25.78 7.81 -12.16
C GLY A 137 26.23 8.96 -13.02
N GLU A 138 27.22 9.72 -12.55
CA GLU A 138 28.08 10.51 -13.43
C GLU A 138 28.70 9.59 -14.51
N GLN A 139 29.13 10.20 -15.62
CA GLN A 139 29.52 9.48 -16.82
C GLN A 139 30.48 8.29 -16.55
N PRO A 140 30.31 7.15 -17.25
CA PRO A 140 30.95 5.87 -16.90
C PRO A 140 32.46 5.85 -17.11
N GLU A 141 32.99 6.79 -17.88
CA GLU A 141 34.36 6.72 -18.37
C GLU A 141 35.39 7.01 -17.28
N GLN A 142 34.97 7.40 -16.07
CA GLN A 142 35.88 7.86 -15.01
C GLN A 142 35.72 7.16 -13.65
N ASN A 143 34.86 6.15 -13.52
CA ASN A 143 34.65 5.49 -12.22
C ASN A 143 34.81 3.96 -12.32
N GLU A 144 36.07 3.50 -12.27
CA GLU A 144 36.45 2.07 -12.28
C GLU A 144 35.71 1.25 -11.20
N ALA A 145 35.26 1.88 -10.12
CA ALA A 145 34.48 1.26 -9.05
C ALA A 145 33.04 0.87 -9.47
N ALA A 146 32.44 1.52 -10.47
CA ALA A 146 31.08 1.25 -10.93
C ALA A 146 30.98 0.05 -11.88
N ASP A 147 32.06 -0.24 -12.62
CA ASP A 147 32.13 -1.38 -13.55
C ASP A 147 32.83 -2.62 -12.98
N ALA A 148 33.12 -2.61 -11.67
CA ALA A 148 33.62 -3.75 -10.95
C ALA A 148 32.64 -4.95 -11.04
N LEU A 149 33.19 -6.16 -11.10
CA LEU A 149 32.43 -7.40 -10.97
C LEU A 149 32.01 -7.52 -9.49
N LEU A 150 30.74 -7.30 -9.20
CA LEU A 150 30.25 -7.27 -7.81
C LEU A 150 29.73 -8.65 -7.39
N PRO A 151 30.36 -9.32 -6.40
CA PRO A 151 29.84 -10.59 -5.91
C PRO A 151 28.51 -10.40 -5.15
N PRO A 152 27.62 -11.40 -5.15
CA PRO A 152 26.30 -11.30 -4.51
C PRO A 152 26.34 -10.98 -3.01
N GLU A 153 27.45 -11.34 -2.34
CA GLU A 153 27.68 -11.10 -0.92
C GLU A 153 28.13 -9.67 -0.62
N ASP A 154 28.52 -8.90 -1.63
CA ASP A 154 28.92 -7.50 -1.47
C ASP A 154 27.69 -6.65 -1.06
N PRO A 155 27.76 -5.85 0.02
CA PRO A 155 26.65 -4.98 0.42
C PRO A 155 26.19 -4.02 -0.69
N ARG A 156 27.09 -3.62 -1.59
CA ARG A 156 26.78 -2.78 -2.77
C ARG A 156 25.94 -3.54 -3.79
N PHE A 157 25.96 -4.87 -3.80
CA PHE A 157 25.09 -5.67 -4.65
C PHE A 157 23.62 -5.45 -4.28
N ALA A 158 23.27 -5.63 -3.00
CA ALA A 158 21.90 -5.45 -2.51
C ALA A 158 21.37 -4.01 -2.65
N GLN A 159 22.28 -3.03 -2.71
CA GLN A 159 21.95 -1.62 -2.89
C GLN A 159 21.64 -1.26 -4.36
N ASN A 160 22.24 -1.98 -5.32
CA ASN A 160 22.26 -1.57 -6.73
C ASN A 160 21.58 -2.57 -7.68
N PHE A 161 21.41 -3.83 -7.27
CA PHE A 161 20.83 -4.89 -8.07
C PHE A 161 19.52 -5.38 -7.48
N PHE A 162 18.47 -5.33 -8.29
CA PHE A 162 17.10 -5.66 -7.87
C PHE A 162 16.56 -6.82 -8.69
N ARG A 163 15.81 -7.73 -8.05
CA ARG A 163 15.31 -8.93 -8.71
C ARG A 163 14.36 -8.57 -9.86
N ASP A 164 14.69 -8.99 -11.08
CA ASP A 164 13.92 -8.70 -12.29
C ASP A 164 13.11 -9.94 -12.73
N LEU A 165 11.88 -10.04 -12.22
CA LEU A 165 10.97 -11.15 -12.51
C LEU A 165 10.61 -11.27 -14.00
N SER A 166 10.71 -10.18 -14.77
CA SER A 166 10.38 -10.16 -16.20
C SER A 166 11.49 -10.82 -17.04
N ALA A 167 12.75 -10.47 -16.78
CA ALA A 167 13.91 -11.09 -17.40
C ALA A 167 13.99 -12.59 -17.08
N GLU A 168 13.69 -12.92 -15.82
CA GLU A 168 13.63 -14.28 -15.31
C GLU A 168 12.54 -15.11 -16.07
N ARG A 169 11.42 -14.49 -16.50
CA ARG A 169 10.35 -15.15 -17.32
C ARG A 169 10.76 -15.30 -18.78
N ALA A 170 11.43 -14.29 -19.33
CA ALA A 170 11.93 -14.33 -20.70
C ALA A 170 12.98 -15.43 -20.89
N LEU A 171 13.92 -15.57 -19.95
CA LEU A 171 14.89 -16.66 -19.95
C LEU A 171 14.20 -18.03 -19.84
N GLN A 172 13.22 -18.18 -18.95
CA GLN A 172 12.46 -19.41 -18.83
C GLN A 172 11.76 -19.80 -20.15
N ALA A 173 11.11 -18.84 -20.82
CA ALA A 173 10.48 -19.07 -22.11
C ALA A 173 11.50 -19.46 -23.19
N TRP A 174 12.70 -18.86 -23.18
CA TRP A 174 13.79 -19.23 -24.09
C TRP A 174 14.33 -20.63 -23.83
N LEU A 175 14.49 -21.01 -22.56
CA LEU A 175 14.92 -22.34 -22.14
C LEU A 175 13.90 -23.42 -22.49
N GLN A 176 12.60 -23.09 -22.52
CA GLN A 176 11.50 -23.99 -22.86
C GLN A 176 11.20 -24.07 -24.37
N GLY A 177 11.45 -22.99 -25.13
CA GLY A 177 11.00 -22.83 -26.52
C GLY A 177 12.07 -22.94 -27.60
N GLY A 178 13.36 -23.00 -27.25
CA GLY A 178 14.45 -22.95 -28.23
C GLY A 178 14.49 -21.64 -29.03
N SER A 179 15.52 -21.47 -29.88
CA SER A 179 15.84 -20.21 -30.56
C SER A 179 14.73 -19.64 -31.47
N ALA A 180 13.66 -20.38 -31.75
CA ALA A 180 12.54 -19.97 -32.59
C ALA A 180 11.59 -18.94 -31.94
N ALA A 181 11.56 -18.82 -30.61
CA ALA A 181 10.71 -17.85 -29.91
C ALA A 181 11.30 -16.42 -29.89
N ALA A 182 12.59 -16.25 -30.22
CA ALA A 182 13.29 -14.96 -30.15
C ALA A 182 13.13 -14.08 -31.41
N ALA A 183 12.63 -14.63 -32.52
CA ALA A 183 12.61 -13.93 -33.82
C ALA A 183 11.42 -12.95 -34.02
N ARG A 184 10.55 -12.76 -33.01
CA ARG A 184 9.46 -11.75 -33.05
C ARG A 184 9.70 -10.52 -32.16
N GLY A 185 10.92 -10.35 -31.64
CA GLY A 185 11.23 -9.29 -30.68
C GLY A 185 12.53 -8.53 -30.99
N ALA A 186 12.88 -8.31 -32.25
CA ALA A 186 13.97 -7.41 -32.61
C ALA A 186 13.47 -5.96 -32.60
N GLY A 187 13.38 -5.36 -31.41
CA GLY A 187 13.05 -3.95 -31.23
C GLY A 187 12.08 -3.67 -30.09
N GLY A 188 12.59 -3.70 -28.85
CA GLY A 188 11.86 -3.25 -27.66
C GLY A 188 10.93 -4.31 -27.07
N MET A 189 11.09 -4.59 -25.78
CA MET A 189 10.15 -5.41 -25.01
C MET A 189 8.72 -4.85 -25.15
N PRO A 190 7.69 -5.69 -25.34
CA PRO A 190 6.34 -5.24 -25.62
C PRO A 190 5.67 -4.62 -24.38
N LEU A 191 4.90 -3.55 -24.67
CA LEU A 191 3.96 -2.87 -23.78
C LEU A 191 2.94 -3.86 -23.20
N ALA A 192 2.65 -3.71 -21.92
CA ALA A 192 1.55 -4.41 -21.26
C ALA A 192 0.21 -4.04 -21.93
N ALA A 193 -0.42 -5.04 -22.56
CA ALA A 193 -1.81 -5.02 -23.00
C ALA A 193 -2.47 -6.36 -22.56
N PRO A 194 -3.81 -6.41 -22.45
CA PRO A 194 -4.52 -7.07 -21.35
C PRO A 194 -4.71 -8.57 -21.59
N LEU A 195 -4.59 -9.37 -20.53
CA LEU A 195 -5.22 -10.69 -20.49
C LEU A 195 -6.58 -10.57 -19.79
N VAL A 196 -7.60 -10.25 -20.58
CA VAL A 196 -8.97 -10.68 -20.31
C VAL A 196 -9.14 -12.01 -21.03
N GLN A 197 -9.09 -13.12 -20.29
CA GLN A 197 -9.74 -14.38 -20.71
C GLN A 197 -10.44 -15.00 -19.50
N SER A 198 -11.74 -14.68 -19.42
CA SER A 198 -12.86 -15.53 -19.04
C SER A 198 -12.54 -16.87 -18.36
N VAL A 199 -12.75 -16.92 -17.05
CA VAL A 199 -13.34 -18.09 -16.39
C VAL A 199 -14.78 -17.71 -16.09
N ALA A 200 -15.71 -18.16 -16.94
CA ALA A 200 -17.12 -18.11 -16.63
C ALA A 200 -17.38 -19.19 -15.57
N VAL A 201 -17.40 -18.79 -14.31
CA VAL A 201 -18.14 -19.52 -13.28
C VAL A 201 -19.58 -19.05 -13.44
N GLU A 202 -20.49 -19.94 -13.84
CA GLU A 202 -21.93 -19.68 -13.75
C GLU A 202 -22.30 -19.46 -12.29
N LEU A 203 -22.30 -18.19 -11.87
CA LEU A 203 -22.92 -17.76 -10.62
C LEU A 203 -24.37 -17.47 -10.93
N SER A 204 -25.25 -18.26 -10.31
CA SER A 204 -26.69 -18.10 -10.27
C SER A 204 -27.11 -16.63 -10.10
N SER A 205 -28.03 -16.19 -10.94
CA SER A 205 -28.50 -14.82 -11.13
C SER A 205 -29.37 -14.24 -10.00
N ASP A 206 -29.15 -14.61 -8.74
CA ASP A 206 -29.86 -14.05 -7.58
C ASP A 206 -28.95 -13.16 -6.72
N ALA A 207 -28.23 -12.23 -7.37
CA ALA A 207 -27.61 -11.11 -6.68
C ALA A 207 -28.64 -9.99 -6.50
N SER A 208 -29.55 -10.17 -5.54
CA SER A 208 -30.35 -9.07 -5.01
C SER A 208 -29.41 -7.94 -4.55
N ALA A 209 -29.66 -6.71 -5.01
CA ALA A 209 -28.93 -5.52 -4.57
C ALA A 209 -28.78 -5.49 -3.03
N PRO A 210 -27.66 -4.99 -2.48
CA PRO A 210 -27.48 -4.92 -1.03
C PRO A 210 -28.64 -4.12 -0.41
N ARG A 211 -29.45 -4.81 0.41
CA ARG A 211 -30.52 -4.19 1.18
C ARG A 211 -29.91 -3.20 2.16
N ALA A 212 -30.31 -1.92 2.07
CA ALA A 212 -30.00 -0.92 3.08
C ALA A 212 -30.46 -1.44 4.46
N PHE A 213 -29.57 -1.40 5.45
CA PHE A 213 -29.88 -1.82 6.81
C PHE A 213 -30.69 -0.71 7.52
N ALA A 214 -31.62 -1.10 8.41
CA ALA A 214 -32.34 -0.15 9.25
C ALA A 214 -31.35 0.66 10.11
N ALA A 215 -31.59 1.96 10.31
CA ALA A 215 -30.68 2.89 10.99
C ALA A 215 -30.22 2.38 12.37
N ASP A 216 -31.13 1.82 13.16
CA ASP A 216 -30.84 1.26 14.49
C ASP A 216 -29.87 0.07 14.44
N ALA A 217 -29.94 -0.74 13.39
CA ALA A 217 -29.04 -1.87 13.18
C ALA A 217 -27.64 -1.42 12.73
N VAL A 218 -27.54 -0.28 12.05
CA VAL A 218 -26.26 0.35 11.69
C VAL A 218 -25.61 0.97 12.91
N GLU A 219 -26.36 1.67 13.75
CA GLU A 219 -25.85 2.27 14.98
C GLU A 219 -25.27 1.22 15.94
N ALA A 220 -25.96 0.08 16.11
CA ALA A 220 -25.48 -1.03 16.93
C ALA A 220 -24.17 -1.66 16.41
N ARG A 221 -23.88 -1.57 15.10
CA ARG A 221 -22.71 -2.21 14.47
C ARG A 221 -21.54 -1.25 14.25
N CYS A 222 -21.85 -0.03 13.85
CA CYS A 222 -20.86 0.97 13.49
C CYS A 222 -20.52 1.93 14.63
N GLY A 223 -21.40 2.04 15.63
CA GLY A 223 -21.41 3.10 16.62
C GLY A 223 -22.41 4.21 16.23
N PRO A 224 -22.52 5.27 17.05
CA PRO A 224 -23.51 6.33 16.85
C PRO A 224 -23.47 6.90 15.44
N ALA A 225 -24.61 7.37 14.95
CA ALA A 225 -24.65 8.10 13.69
C ALA A 225 -23.67 9.29 13.73
N ILE A 226 -22.90 9.49 12.65
CA ILE A 226 -22.03 10.65 12.51
C ILE A 226 -22.86 11.78 11.88
N PRO A 227 -23.17 12.87 12.62
CA PRO A 227 -23.93 13.97 12.06
C PRO A 227 -23.23 14.57 10.85
N GLY A 228 -23.99 14.81 9.78
CA GLY A 228 -23.49 15.36 8.53
C GLY A 228 -22.81 14.35 7.60
N LEU A 229 -22.59 13.08 7.98
CA LEU A 229 -21.96 12.10 7.08
C LEU A 229 -22.82 11.77 5.85
N VAL A 230 -24.15 11.81 5.95
CA VAL A 230 -25.04 11.53 4.81
C VAL A 230 -25.54 12.83 4.18
N ASP A 231 -25.91 13.81 5.00
CA ASP A 231 -26.60 15.05 4.60
C ASP A 231 -25.80 16.04 3.75
N GLY A 232 -24.51 15.80 3.47
CA GLY A 232 -23.68 16.72 2.68
C GLY A 232 -22.70 16.05 1.72
N PHE A 233 -22.86 14.74 1.52
CA PHE A 233 -21.98 13.95 0.66
C PHE A 233 -22.68 13.35 -0.56
N ASP A 234 -23.83 13.92 -0.96
CA ASP A 234 -24.78 13.36 -1.91
C ASP A 234 -24.17 12.70 -3.16
N HIS A 235 -23.00 13.16 -3.63
CA HIS A 235 -22.25 12.54 -4.73
C HIS A 235 -20.88 11.94 -4.37
N ALA A 236 -20.23 12.38 -3.28
CA ALA A 236 -18.90 11.89 -2.92
C ALA A 236 -18.90 10.49 -2.30
N LEU A 237 -20.01 10.09 -1.67
CA LEU A 237 -20.22 8.74 -1.14
C LEU A 237 -20.88 7.78 -2.14
N ARG A 238 -21.11 8.21 -3.38
CA ARG A 238 -21.60 7.34 -4.46
C ARG A 238 -20.42 6.59 -5.10
N PRO A 239 -20.70 5.50 -5.84
CA PRO A 239 -19.75 4.87 -6.74
C PRO A 239 -18.88 5.87 -7.53
N GLY A 240 -17.55 5.71 -7.44
CA GLY A 240 -16.57 6.52 -8.15
C GLY A 240 -16.31 7.92 -7.56
N GLY A 241 -16.92 8.25 -6.41
CA GLY A 241 -16.69 9.49 -5.68
C GLY A 241 -15.46 9.43 -4.76
N PHE A 242 -14.87 10.60 -4.49
CA PHE A 242 -13.81 10.77 -3.50
C PHE A 242 -14.31 11.50 -2.25
N LEU A 243 -13.97 10.95 -1.09
CA LEU A 243 -14.01 11.63 0.18
C LEU A 243 -12.58 11.78 0.71
N LEU A 244 -12.01 12.98 0.61
CA LEU A 244 -10.70 13.30 1.17
C LEU A 244 -10.86 13.78 2.61
N LEU A 245 -10.19 13.11 3.54
CA LEU A 245 -10.13 13.46 4.95
C LEU A 245 -8.70 13.85 5.28
N GLY A 246 -8.47 15.14 5.47
CA GLY A 246 -7.22 15.67 6.00
C GLY A 246 -7.00 15.18 7.44
N GLN A 247 -5.76 14.93 7.85
CA GLN A 247 -5.45 14.64 9.24
C GLN A 247 -4.15 15.29 9.71
N VAL A 248 -4.04 15.35 11.03
CA VAL A 248 -2.75 15.34 11.74
C VAL A 248 -2.43 13.89 12.08
N PRO A 249 -1.34 13.29 11.54
CA PRO A 249 -0.95 11.93 11.84
C PRO A 249 -0.65 11.71 13.33
N GLY A 250 -0.70 10.46 13.77
CA GLY A 250 -0.33 10.08 15.14
C GLY A 250 -1.40 10.31 16.21
N THR A 251 -2.67 10.43 15.83
CA THR A 251 -3.80 10.49 16.76
C THR A 251 -4.55 9.16 16.83
N ARG A 252 -5.22 8.86 17.95
CA ARG A 252 -6.04 7.64 18.08
C ARG A 252 -7.43 7.81 17.45
N GLU A 253 -7.99 8.99 17.61
CA GLU A 253 -9.40 9.27 17.38
C GLU A 253 -9.70 9.54 15.91
N VAL A 254 -8.77 10.11 15.14
CA VAL A 254 -8.98 10.36 13.70
C VAL A 254 -9.10 9.04 12.92
N PRO A 255 -8.18 8.05 13.03
CA PRO A 255 -8.35 6.76 12.39
C PRO A 255 -9.62 6.03 12.85
N ALA A 256 -9.97 6.13 14.14
CA ALA A 256 -11.20 5.52 14.68
C ALA A 256 -12.46 6.15 14.05
N PHE A 257 -12.50 7.47 13.93
CA PHE A 257 -13.57 8.21 13.26
C PHE A 257 -13.71 7.80 11.79
N VAL A 258 -12.60 7.71 11.05
CA VAL A 258 -12.62 7.24 9.66
C VAL A 258 -13.17 5.81 9.56
N GLY A 259 -12.76 4.91 10.46
CA GLY A 259 -13.28 3.55 10.50
C GLY A 259 -14.77 3.46 10.81
N GLN A 260 -15.29 4.40 11.61
CA GLN A 260 -16.73 4.54 11.86
C GLN A 260 -17.45 5.06 10.61
N ALA A 261 -16.92 6.09 9.94
CA ALA A 261 -17.48 6.62 8.71
C ALA A 261 -17.55 5.56 7.61
N VAL A 262 -16.47 4.81 7.37
CA VAL A 262 -16.44 3.71 6.39
C VAL A 262 -17.50 2.65 6.71
N CYS A 263 -17.65 2.27 7.98
CA CYS A 263 -18.70 1.33 8.40
C CYS A 263 -20.10 1.83 8.02
N HIS A 264 -20.41 3.09 8.32
CA HIS A 264 -21.69 3.71 7.95
C HIS A 264 -21.90 3.73 6.44
N ILE A 265 -20.88 4.04 5.65
CA ILE A 265 -20.95 4.06 4.17
C ILE A 265 -21.23 2.65 3.61
N LEU A 266 -20.54 1.63 4.12
CA LEU A 266 -20.74 0.24 3.72
C LEU A 266 -22.17 -0.25 4.02
N HIS A 267 -22.68 0.08 5.21
CA HIS A 267 -24.05 -0.28 5.60
C HIS A 267 -25.15 0.53 4.91
N ALA A 268 -24.80 1.70 4.37
CA ALA A 268 -25.64 2.45 3.44
C ALA A 268 -25.66 1.84 2.01
N GLY A 269 -24.85 0.80 1.76
CA GLY A 269 -24.86 0.02 0.52
C GLY A 269 -23.79 0.42 -0.50
N THR A 270 -22.88 1.33 -0.16
CA THR A 270 -21.79 1.72 -1.06
C THR A 270 -20.52 0.92 -0.74
N PRO A 271 -19.93 0.20 -1.72
CA PRO A 271 -18.59 -0.35 -1.60
C PRO A 271 -17.54 0.73 -1.31
N VAL A 272 -16.53 0.40 -0.51
CA VAL A 272 -15.50 1.37 -0.10
C VAL A 272 -14.10 0.85 -0.41
N VAL A 273 -13.29 1.70 -1.03
CA VAL A 273 -11.83 1.60 -0.96
C VAL A 273 -11.35 2.60 0.09
N LEU A 274 -10.79 2.11 1.19
CA LEU A 274 -10.11 2.96 2.15
C LEU A 274 -8.66 3.13 1.72
N ALA A 275 -8.31 4.34 1.28
CA ALA A 275 -6.97 4.70 0.89
C ALA A 275 -6.21 5.35 2.06
N LEU A 276 -5.05 4.78 2.38
CA LEU A 276 -4.18 5.19 3.47
C LEU A 276 -2.86 5.70 2.90
N GLU A 277 -2.36 6.79 3.46
CA GLU A 277 -1.06 7.39 3.10
C GLU A 277 0.11 6.53 3.65
N LEU A 278 0.14 5.28 3.20
CA LEU A 278 1.20 4.30 3.40
C LEU A 278 1.95 4.14 2.09
N PRO A 279 3.26 3.82 2.12
CA PRO A 279 4.01 3.54 0.90
C PRO A 279 3.36 2.43 0.08
N VAL A 280 3.31 2.57 -1.25
CA VAL A 280 2.73 1.56 -2.16
C VAL A 280 3.35 0.17 -1.95
N ARG A 281 4.63 0.10 -1.52
CA ARG A 281 5.30 -1.17 -1.15
C ARG A 281 4.61 -1.95 -0.01
N GLU A 282 3.82 -1.30 0.83
CA GLU A 282 3.08 -1.93 1.93
C GLU A 282 1.75 -2.55 1.46
N GLN A 283 1.33 -2.30 0.21
CA GLN A 283 0.08 -2.84 -0.36
C GLN A 283 -0.06 -4.38 -0.22
N PRO A 284 0.97 -5.20 -0.52
CA PRO A 284 0.85 -6.66 -0.37
C PRO A 284 0.66 -7.10 1.09
N ALA A 285 1.16 -6.32 2.07
CA ALA A 285 0.95 -6.61 3.48
C ALA A 285 -0.47 -6.28 3.92
N LEU A 286 -1.03 -5.16 3.45
CA LEU A 286 -2.42 -4.79 3.68
C LEU A 286 -3.39 -5.82 3.11
N GLU A 287 -3.19 -6.24 1.87
CA GLU A 287 -4.04 -7.24 1.20
C GLU A 287 -4.00 -8.59 1.91
N ARG A 288 -2.80 -9.05 2.28
CA ARG A 288 -2.63 -10.30 3.04
C ARG A 288 -3.34 -10.23 4.39
N TYR A 289 -3.17 -9.13 5.11
CA TYR A 289 -3.81 -8.97 6.42
C TYR A 289 -5.33 -8.90 6.30
N LEU A 290 -5.86 -8.18 5.30
CA LEU A 290 -7.30 -8.09 5.03
C LEU A 290 -7.93 -9.46 4.74
N ALA A 291 -7.20 -10.35 4.07
CA ALA A 291 -7.63 -11.72 3.78
C ALA A 291 -7.37 -12.73 4.93
N SER A 292 -6.67 -12.32 6.00
CA SER A 292 -6.23 -13.20 7.08
C SER A 292 -7.26 -13.40 8.20
N GLU A 293 -6.95 -14.34 9.09
CA GLU A 293 -7.73 -14.55 10.32
C GLU A 293 -7.46 -13.46 11.38
N GLY A 294 -6.43 -12.63 11.20
CA GLY A 294 -6.08 -11.54 12.11
C GLY A 294 -5.38 -12.01 13.38
N THR A 295 -4.65 -13.12 13.30
CA THR A 295 -3.85 -13.64 14.42
C THR A 295 -2.71 -12.69 14.78
N ASP A 296 -2.07 -12.90 15.94
CA ASP A 296 -0.87 -12.13 16.31
C ASP A 296 0.25 -12.26 15.25
N ALA A 297 0.35 -13.42 14.59
CA ALA A 297 1.29 -13.63 13.49
C ALA A 297 0.93 -12.81 12.25
N ASP A 298 -0.36 -12.73 11.90
CA ASP A 298 -0.84 -11.89 10.79
C ASP A 298 -0.57 -10.41 11.08
N ARG A 299 -0.84 -9.98 12.32
CA ARG A 299 -0.59 -8.60 12.77
C ARG A 299 0.90 -8.27 12.76
N ALA A 300 1.74 -9.20 13.21
CA ALA A 300 3.19 -9.06 13.15
C ALA A 300 3.68 -8.93 11.70
N ALA A 301 3.14 -9.72 10.78
CA ALA A 301 3.45 -9.65 9.36
C ALA A 301 3.01 -8.33 8.71
N LEU A 302 1.85 -7.78 9.11
CA LEU A 302 1.36 -6.48 8.64
C LEU A 302 2.36 -5.36 8.97
N VAL A 303 2.90 -5.36 10.18
CA VAL A 303 3.80 -4.29 10.67
C VAL A 303 5.29 -4.63 10.51
N HIS A 304 5.62 -5.64 9.72
CA HIS A 304 7.01 -6.06 9.49
C HIS A 304 7.74 -5.18 8.47
N GLY A 305 7.00 -4.47 7.62
CA GLY A 305 7.57 -3.68 6.52
C GLY A 305 8.56 -2.58 7.00
N PRO A 306 9.52 -2.17 6.14
CA PRO A 306 10.49 -1.13 6.49
C PRO A 306 9.83 0.20 6.83
N PHE A 307 8.65 0.50 6.30
CA PHE A 307 7.89 1.68 6.70
C PHE A 307 7.61 1.65 8.21
N TRP A 308 7.04 0.56 8.71
CA TRP A 308 6.64 0.40 10.11
C TRP A 308 7.83 0.42 11.09
N ARG A 309 9.02 0.03 10.64
CA ARG A 309 10.23 -0.06 11.48
C ARG A 309 11.25 1.05 11.28
N ARG A 310 10.92 2.08 10.50
CA ARG A 310 11.84 3.20 10.26
C ARG A 310 12.20 3.92 11.58
N PRO A 311 13.40 4.50 11.70
CA PRO A 311 13.76 5.25 12.91
C PRO A 311 12.83 6.45 13.15
N GLU A 312 12.47 7.18 12.09
CA GLU A 312 11.64 8.39 12.15
C GLU A 312 10.14 8.04 12.12
N GLN A 313 9.59 7.78 13.29
CA GLN A 313 8.17 7.46 13.45
C GLN A 313 7.31 8.72 13.56
N ASP A 314 6.91 9.28 12.41
CA ASP A 314 6.16 10.53 12.29
C ASP A 314 4.64 10.43 12.58
N GLY A 315 4.17 9.28 13.09
CA GLY A 315 2.76 9.04 13.41
C GLY A 315 1.94 8.38 12.31
N ARG A 316 2.46 8.23 11.08
CA ARG A 316 1.77 7.52 9.98
C ARG A 316 1.80 5.98 10.09
N SER A 317 2.66 5.44 10.95
CA SER A 317 2.81 4.01 11.27
C SER A 317 2.37 3.71 12.71
N SER A 318 1.23 4.28 13.12
CA SER A 318 0.76 4.21 14.50
C SER A 318 -0.07 2.97 14.80
N GLU A 319 -0.23 2.64 16.08
CA GLU A 319 -1.15 1.59 16.55
C GLU A 319 -2.60 1.85 16.11
N ALA A 320 -3.01 3.12 16.02
CA ALA A 320 -4.35 3.50 15.59
C ALA A 320 -4.60 3.20 14.10
N LEU A 321 -3.57 3.35 13.25
CA LEU A 321 -3.63 2.91 11.84
C LEU A 321 -3.76 1.39 11.73
N VAL A 322 -3.06 0.63 12.58
CA VAL A 322 -3.22 -0.84 12.64
C VAL A 322 -4.63 -1.21 13.11
N ALA A 323 -5.18 -0.52 14.11
CA ALA A 323 -6.54 -0.73 14.58
C ALA A 323 -7.60 -0.41 13.50
N LEU A 324 -7.35 0.63 12.69
CA LEU A 324 -8.18 0.95 11.52
C LEU A 324 -8.15 -0.17 10.48
N VAL A 325 -6.95 -0.67 10.14
CA VAL A 325 -6.78 -1.81 9.22
C VAL A 325 -7.48 -3.07 9.75
N GLU A 326 -7.37 -3.35 11.05
CA GLU A 326 -8.10 -4.45 11.71
C GLU A 326 -9.62 -4.28 11.63
N ARG A 327 -10.12 -3.07 11.86
CA ARG A 327 -11.56 -2.79 11.69
C ARG A 327 -12.01 -3.06 10.26
N MET A 328 -11.22 -2.70 9.25
CA MET A 328 -11.56 -2.98 7.85
C MET A 328 -11.54 -4.48 7.55
N ARG A 329 -10.59 -5.24 8.12
CA ARG A 329 -10.56 -6.71 8.02
C ARG A 329 -11.82 -7.33 8.62
N LEU A 330 -12.24 -6.89 9.80
CA LEU A 330 -13.46 -7.39 10.44
C LEU A 330 -14.72 -7.08 9.60
N LEU A 331 -14.81 -5.89 8.99
CA LEU A 331 -15.91 -5.54 8.09
C LEU A 331 -15.88 -6.41 6.81
N ASN A 332 -14.71 -6.62 6.22
CA ASN A 332 -14.53 -7.50 5.06
C ASN A 332 -14.95 -8.96 5.37
N ARG A 333 -14.56 -9.48 6.55
CA ARG A 333 -14.96 -10.82 7.05
C ARG A 333 -16.46 -10.98 7.27
N GLN A 334 -17.19 -9.88 7.48
CA GLN A 334 -18.65 -9.86 7.56
C GLN A 334 -19.32 -9.85 6.18
N GLY A 335 -18.54 -9.88 5.09
CA GLY A 335 -19.02 -9.82 3.72
C GLY A 335 -19.29 -8.40 3.21
N LEU A 336 -18.88 -7.37 3.94
CA LEU A 336 -19.00 -6.00 3.46
C LEU A 336 -17.91 -5.70 2.42
N PRO A 337 -18.25 -5.02 1.32
CA PRO A 337 -17.34 -4.78 0.21
C PRO A 337 -16.37 -3.64 0.51
N VAL A 338 -15.35 -3.93 1.33
CA VAL A 338 -14.27 -3.00 1.68
C VAL A 338 -12.91 -3.54 1.24
N THR A 339 -12.09 -2.67 0.64
CA THR A 339 -10.68 -2.94 0.29
C THR A 339 -9.77 -1.83 0.82
N LEU A 340 -8.46 -2.12 0.90
CA LEU A 340 -7.43 -1.19 1.34
C LEU A 340 -6.53 -0.77 0.17
N LEU A 341 -6.09 0.48 0.18
CA LEU A 341 -5.10 1.01 -0.77
C LEU A 341 -4.01 1.80 -0.04
N ALA A 342 -2.75 1.42 -0.21
CA ALA A 342 -1.59 2.25 0.05
C ALA A 342 -1.28 3.11 -1.18
N PHE A 343 -1.16 4.42 -1.02
CA PHE A 343 -1.01 5.34 -2.17
C PHE A 343 0.20 6.29 -2.10
N SER A 344 1.00 6.27 -1.04
CA SER A 344 2.18 7.15 -0.93
C SER A 344 3.33 6.61 -1.79
N VAL A 345 4.00 7.49 -2.53
CA VAL A 345 5.10 7.11 -3.45
C VAL A 345 6.42 7.67 -2.92
N GLU A 346 7.27 6.79 -2.42
CA GLU A 346 8.54 7.17 -1.81
C GLU A 346 9.59 7.61 -2.85
N GLY A 347 10.56 8.40 -2.40
CA GLY A 347 11.65 8.92 -3.25
C GLY A 347 11.27 10.12 -4.11
N LEU A 348 10.06 10.67 -3.92
CA LEU A 348 9.58 11.89 -4.56
C LEU A 348 9.31 12.97 -3.52
N GLU A 349 9.43 14.22 -3.93
CA GLU A 349 9.20 15.40 -3.09
C GLU A 349 8.41 16.47 -3.86
N GLY A 350 7.86 17.45 -3.13
CA GLY A 350 7.12 18.57 -3.70
C GLY A 350 5.97 18.13 -4.62
N ASN A 351 5.81 18.82 -5.76
CA ASN A 351 4.71 18.55 -6.69
C ASN A 351 4.77 17.15 -7.32
N ALA A 352 5.97 16.59 -7.55
CA ALA A 352 6.11 15.24 -8.10
C ALA A 352 5.53 14.17 -7.14
N PHE A 353 5.69 14.38 -5.83
CA PHE A 353 5.08 13.54 -4.81
C PHE A 353 3.55 13.62 -4.84
N GLU A 354 2.99 14.82 -4.92
CA GLU A 354 1.52 15.04 -5.03
C GLU A 354 0.93 14.40 -6.29
N GLU A 355 1.60 14.57 -7.43
CA GLU A 355 1.19 14.00 -8.72
C GLU A 355 1.18 12.48 -8.69
N ALA A 356 2.21 11.87 -8.12
CA ALA A 356 2.30 10.43 -8.02
C ALA A 356 1.20 9.84 -7.11
N MET A 357 0.92 10.47 -5.96
CA MET A 357 -0.19 10.06 -5.09
C MET A 357 -1.55 10.19 -5.79
N ALA A 358 -1.78 11.32 -6.48
CA ALA A 358 -3.01 11.55 -7.23
C ALA A 358 -3.20 10.51 -8.36
N ALA A 359 -2.12 10.13 -9.03
CA ALA A 359 -2.14 9.12 -10.09
C ALA A 359 -2.55 7.73 -9.55
N VAL A 360 -2.02 7.31 -8.39
CA VAL A 360 -2.40 6.04 -7.75
C VAL A 360 -3.90 6.02 -7.41
N LEU A 361 -4.41 7.09 -6.81
CA LEU A 361 -5.83 7.21 -6.46
C LEU A 361 -6.74 7.24 -7.70
N ALA A 362 -6.35 7.98 -8.74
CA ALA A 362 -7.10 8.04 -9.99
C ALA A 362 -7.10 6.69 -10.71
N ALA A 363 -5.99 5.95 -10.69
CA ALA A 363 -5.91 4.60 -11.24
C ALA A 363 -6.81 3.62 -10.47
N ARG A 364 -6.78 3.65 -9.13
CA ARG A 364 -7.64 2.79 -8.31
C ARG A 364 -9.12 3.08 -8.55
N ARG A 365 -9.52 4.35 -8.63
CA ARG A 365 -10.90 4.75 -8.94
C ARG A 365 -11.40 4.17 -10.28
N LYS A 366 -10.54 4.16 -11.30
CA LYS A 366 -10.90 3.58 -12.61
C LYS A 366 -11.11 2.08 -12.55
N LEU A 367 -10.33 1.37 -11.72
CA LEU A 367 -10.45 -0.07 -11.52
C LEU A 367 -11.66 -0.44 -10.64
N GLU A 368 -12.00 0.41 -9.68
CA GLU A 368 -13.07 0.21 -8.70
C GLU A 368 -14.17 1.28 -8.86
N SER A 369 -14.71 1.44 -10.07
CA SER A 369 -15.70 2.49 -10.38
C SER A 369 -16.97 2.39 -9.54
N GLU A 370 -17.26 1.19 -9.03
CA GLU A 370 -18.43 0.91 -8.19
C GLU A 370 -18.21 1.24 -6.70
N SER A 371 -16.99 1.63 -6.32
CA SER A 371 -16.63 1.95 -4.94
C SER A 371 -16.48 3.46 -4.73
N SER A 372 -16.85 3.94 -3.54
CA SER A 372 -16.41 5.24 -3.05
C SER A 372 -14.99 5.12 -2.48
N LEU A 373 -14.16 6.11 -2.77
CA LEU A 373 -12.78 6.19 -2.28
C LEU A 373 -12.75 7.12 -1.08
N VAL A 374 -12.61 6.56 0.11
CA VAL A 374 -12.37 7.31 1.36
C VAL A 374 -10.86 7.39 1.55
N VAL A 375 -10.31 8.59 1.51
CA VAL A 375 -8.86 8.84 1.51
C VAL A 375 -8.48 9.54 2.81
N LEU A 376 -7.60 8.93 3.60
CA LEU A 376 -7.03 9.52 4.81
C LEU A 376 -5.58 9.94 4.56
N THR A 377 -5.32 11.25 4.65
CA THR A 377 -4.02 11.86 4.27
C THR A 377 -3.77 13.15 5.03
N GLY A 378 -2.53 13.65 5.06
CA GLY A 378 -2.25 14.98 5.65
C GLY A 378 -3.09 16.10 5.05
N ASN A 379 -3.46 17.12 5.84
CA ASN A 379 -4.34 18.21 5.36
C ASN A 379 -3.77 18.89 4.10
N VAL A 380 -2.45 19.08 4.04
CA VAL A 380 -1.76 19.66 2.88
C VAL A 380 -2.12 18.93 1.58
N HIS A 381 -2.07 17.61 1.59
CA HIS A 381 -2.39 16.76 0.43
C HIS A 381 -3.88 16.78 0.09
N ALA A 382 -4.74 16.86 1.11
CA ALA A 382 -6.20 16.84 0.93
C ALA A 382 -6.78 18.13 0.33
N SER A 383 -6.06 19.25 0.41
CA SER A 383 -6.53 20.53 -0.14
C SER A 383 -6.86 20.42 -1.64
N THR A 384 -8.01 20.97 -2.03
CA THR A 384 -8.47 21.02 -3.43
C THR A 384 -8.07 22.31 -4.15
N GLU A 385 -7.30 23.17 -3.48
CA GLU A 385 -6.80 24.41 -4.04
C GLU A 385 -5.26 24.44 -4.11
N PRO A 386 -4.68 24.95 -5.21
CA PRO A 386 -3.25 25.18 -5.31
C PRO A 386 -2.72 26.24 -4.33
N GLY A 387 -1.47 26.04 -3.93
CA GLY A 387 -0.69 26.94 -3.11
C GLY A 387 -0.81 26.67 -1.61
N VAL A 388 0.32 26.80 -0.93
CA VAL A 388 0.45 26.79 0.53
C VAL A 388 1.19 28.05 0.99
N PRO A 389 1.16 28.44 2.28
CA PRO A 389 1.76 29.70 2.73
C PRO A 389 3.25 29.84 2.43
N TRP A 390 3.98 28.72 2.41
CA TRP A 390 5.42 28.68 2.15
C TRP A 390 5.76 28.47 0.68
N ASP A 391 4.82 28.04 -0.16
CA ASP A 391 5.03 27.80 -1.58
C ASP A 391 3.72 27.98 -2.37
N LYS A 392 3.64 29.07 -3.14
CA LYS A 392 2.45 29.37 -3.96
C LYS A 392 2.33 28.47 -5.20
N ALA A 393 3.43 27.84 -5.63
CA ALA A 393 3.46 26.95 -6.79
C ALA A 393 3.17 25.48 -6.42
N PHE A 394 3.07 25.17 -5.12
CA PHE A 394 2.71 23.84 -4.65
C PHE A 394 1.31 23.44 -5.12
N VAL A 395 1.15 22.25 -5.68
CA VAL A 395 -0.12 21.72 -6.20
C VAL A 395 -0.48 20.45 -5.43
N PRO A 396 -1.34 20.56 -4.40
CA PRO A 396 -1.77 19.39 -3.64
C PRO A 396 -2.43 18.29 -4.47
N MET A 397 -2.33 17.06 -3.99
CA MET A 397 -3.01 15.88 -4.52
C MET A 397 -4.52 16.12 -4.69
N GLY A 398 -5.18 16.72 -3.70
CA GLY A 398 -6.61 17.04 -3.77
C GLY A 398 -6.96 18.00 -4.90
N ALA A 399 -6.09 18.97 -5.20
CA ALA A 399 -6.27 19.92 -6.30
C ALA A 399 -6.14 19.23 -7.67
N LEU A 400 -5.27 18.23 -7.78
CA LEU A 400 -5.13 17.38 -8.98
C LEU A 400 -6.37 16.49 -9.16
N LEU A 401 -6.86 15.86 -8.08
CA LEU A 401 -8.06 15.02 -8.13
C LEU A 401 -9.32 15.82 -8.47
N ALA A 402 -9.45 17.05 -7.96
CA ALA A 402 -10.58 17.93 -8.26
C ALA A 402 -10.66 18.28 -9.77
N LYS A 403 -9.52 18.33 -10.48
CA LYS A 403 -9.48 18.53 -11.94
C LYS A 403 -9.91 17.30 -12.74
N SER A 404 -9.99 16.12 -12.13
CA SER A 404 -10.32 14.88 -12.83
C SER A 404 -11.80 14.72 -13.21
N GLY A 405 -12.66 15.63 -12.74
CA GLY A 405 -14.11 15.60 -12.97
C GLY A 405 -14.87 14.56 -12.14
N ALA A 406 -14.19 13.80 -11.26
CA ALA A 406 -14.89 12.95 -10.29
C ALA A 406 -15.65 13.80 -9.26
N PRO A 407 -16.81 13.32 -8.78
CA PRO A 407 -17.39 13.81 -7.54
C PRO A 407 -16.37 13.73 -6.42
N LEU A 408 -16.11 14.86 -5.77
CA LEU A 408 -15.10 14.96 -4.72
C LEU A 408 -15.61 15.88 -3.62
N ARG A 409 -15.42 15.46 -2.37
CA ARG A 409 -15.46 16.34 -1.22
C ARG A 409 -14.18 16.22 -0.41
N SER A 410 -13.68 17.34 0.09
CA SER A 410 -12.50 17.37 0.96
C SER A 410 -12.81 18.07 2.27
N PHE A 411 -12.36 17.48 3.38
CA PHE A 411 -12.59 18.02 4.72
C PHE A 411 -11.29 18.14 5.50
N ASP A 412 -11.11 19.31 6.13
CA ASP A 412 -10.02 19.57 7.06
C ASP A 412 -10.35 19.00 8.45
N LEU A 413 -9.32 18.64 9.22
CA LEU A 413 -9.48 18.19 10.59
C LEU A 413 -9.67 19.39 11.53
N MET A 414 -10.78 19.39 12.26
CA MET A 414 -11.00 20.26 13.43
C MET A 414 -10.95 19.41 14.70
N HIS A 415 -10.30 19.88 15.77
CA HIS A 415 -10.24 19.09 17.01
C HIS A 415 -10.23 19.92 18.29
N GLY A 416 -10.80 19.39 19.37
CA GLY A 416 -10.85 20.05 20.69
C GLY A 416 -9.55 20.05 21.50
N GLY A 417 -8.42 19.74 20.85
CA GLY A 417 -7.09 19.71 21.47
C GLY A 417 -6.74 18.35 22.09
N GLY A 418 -5.57 18.30 22.73
CA GLY A 418 -5.05 17.11 23.40
C GLY A 418 -3.59 16.84 23.01
N SER A 419 -3.31 15.65 22.49
CA SER A 419 -1.97 15.24 22.08
C SER A 419 -1.94 14.45 20.77
N THR A 420 -0.80 14.48 20.09
CA THR A 420 -0.50 13.67 18.91
C THR A 420 0.91 13.07 19.02
N TRP A 421 1.17 11.98 18.30
CA TRP A 421 2.52 11.46 18.10
C TRP A 421 3.08 11.96 16.76
N GLU A 422 4.19 12.69 16.79
CA GLU A 422 4.82 13.19 15.56
C GLU A 422 6.30 13.44 15.76
N CYS A 423 7.01 13.70 14.66
CA CYS A 423 8.40 14.13 14.70
C CYS A 423 8.48 15.64 14.50
N ARG A 424 9.08 16.36 15.46
CA ARG A 424 9.31 17.81 15.39
C ARG A 424 10.80 18.14 15.46
N VAL A 425 11.18 19.22 14.78
CA VAL A 425 12.48 19.86 14.97
C VAL A 425 12.30 20.99 15.97
N ALA A 426 13.03 20.96 17.09
CA ALA A 426 12.87 21.92 18.19
C ALA A 426 13.60 23.27 17.94
N GLY A 427 13.48 23.81 16.73
CA GLY A 427 14.14 25.05 16.31
C GLY A 427 15.36 24.84 15.42
N GLU A 428 15.95 25.95 14.96
CA GLU A 428 17.05 25.95 13.99
C GLU A 428 18.28 25.21 14.57
N GLY A 429 18.76 24.19 13.86
CA GLY A 429 19.88 23.35 14.30
C GLY A 429 19.57 22.24 15.32
N ALA A 430 18.31 22.10 15.77
CA ALA A 430 17.91 21.02 16.66
C ALA A 430 17.81 19.67 15.93
N LYS A 431 18.03 18.57 16.66
CA LYS A 431 17.78 17.21 16.14
C LYS A 431 16.28 16.97 16.01
N LEU A 432 15.88 16.22 14.98
CA LEU A 432 14.53 15.70 14.85
C LEU A 432 14.22 14.82 16.07
N SER A 433 13.11 15.09 16.75
CA SER A 433 12.64 14.34 17.91
C SER A 433 11.23 13.85 17.67
N CYS A 434 11.00 12.55 17.85
CA CYS A 434 9.71 11.92 17.67
C CYS A 434 9.10 11.53 19.02
N GLY A 435 7.84 11.87 19.24
CA GLY A 435 7.15 11.51 20.47
C GLY A 435 5.80 12.19 20.61
N THR A 436 5.28 12.16 21.84
CA THR A 436 4.01 12.81 22.19
C THR A 436 4.19 14.32 22.26
N HIS A 437 3.38 15.03 21.48
CA HIS A 437 3.32 16.48 21.47
C HIS A 437 1.91 16.96 21.78
N LEU A 438 1.81 18.01 22.59
CA LEU A 438 0.54 18.68 22.85
C LEU A 438 0.08 19.43 21.60
N VAL A 439 -1.22 19.36 21.34
CA VAL A 439 -1.90 20.11 20.30
C VAL A 439 -3.00 20.93 20.95
N ARG A 440 -3.04 22.22 20.59
CA ARG A 440 -4.09 23.11 21.08
C ARG A 440 -5.40 22.81 20.37
N PRO A 441 -6.54 23.12 20.99
CA PRO A 441 -7.81 23.07 20.30
C PRO A 441 -7.76 23.89 19.01
N ILE A 442 -8.05 23.26 17.88
CA ILE A 442 -8.49 23.94 16.68
C ILE A 442 -10.01 24.02 16.82
N VAL A 443 -10.49 24.87 17.72
CA VAL A 443 -11.93 25.11 17.92
C VAL A 443 -12.23 26.57 17.65
N LEU A 444 -13.45 26.81 17.19
CA LEU A 444 -13.88 28.12 16.69
C LEU A 444 -13.96 29.22 17.76
N SER A 445 -13.64 28.95 19.04
CA SER A 445 -13.44 30.02 20.03
C SER A 445 -12.28 30.95 19.65
N GLU A 446 -11.24 30.45 18.99
CA GLU A 446 -10.18 31.27 18.37
C GLU A 446 -10.63 31.96 17.07
N ALA A 447 -11.81 31.58 16.53
CA ALA A 447 -12.44 32.15 15.33
C ALA A 447 -13.58 33.15 15.64
N TYR A 448 -13.77 33.54 16.90
CA TYR A 448 -14.58 34.73 17.24
C TYR A 448 -13.82 36.04 17.01
N GLY A 449 -12.53 35.98 16.71
CA GLY A 449 -11.81 37.04 16.01
C GLY A 449 -11.88 36.82 14.50
N GLU A 450 -11.53 37.82 13.69
CA GLU A 450 -11.55 37.78 12.21
C GLU A 450 -10.54 36.77 11.58
N GLN A 451 -10.16 35.72 12.30
CA GLN A 451 -9.03 34.83 12.04
C GLN A 451 -9.40 33.38 12.36
N THR A 452 -9.22 32.47 11.41
CA THR A 452 -9.27 31.02 11.67
C THR A 452 -7.87 30.42 11.51
N ARG A 453 -7.43 29.65 12.50
CA ARG A 453 -6.14 28.96 12.45
C ARG A 453 -6.32 27.58 11.81
N THR A 454 -5.65 27.37 10.70
CA THR A 454 -5.58 26.09 9.97
C THR A 454 -4.14 25.57 10.00
N GLN A 455 -3.89 24.35 9.53
CA GLN A 455 -2.50 23.90 9.31
C GLN A 455 -1.77 24.77 8.27
N PHE A 456 -2.51 25.45 7.39
CA PHE A 456 -2.02 26.45 6.44
C PHE A 456 -1.90 27.87 7.05
N GLY A 457 -1.81 27.97 8.38
CA GLY A 457 -1.67 29.24 9.08
C GLY A 457 -3.01 29.94 9.35
N VAL A 458 -2.93 31.24 9.65
CA VAL A 458 -4.08 32.06 10.02
C VAL A 458 -4.75 32.62 8.76
N GLN A 459 -5.98 32.18 8.46
CA GLN A 459 -6.81 32.75 7.41
C GLN A 459 -7.65 33.89 7.97
N ARG A 460 -7.56 35.06 7.34
CA ARG A 460 -8.42 36.23 7.59
C ARG A 460 -9.45 36.31 6.48
N ASP A 461 -10.61 35.71 6.70
CA ASP A 461 -11.78 35.90 5.82
C ASP A 461 -12.90 36.51 6.66
N HIS A 462 -13.14 37.80 6.50
CA HIS A 462 -14.08 38.57 7.32
C HIS A 462 -15.54 38.12 7.13
N GLU A 463 -15.88 37.40 6.05
CA GLU A 463 -17.25 36.94 5.80
C GLU A 463 -17.45 35.44 6.11
N GLN A 464 -16.46 34.60 5.80
CA GLN A 464 -16.59 33.14 5.97
C GLN A 464 -16.41 32.70 7.43
N VAL A 465 -15.56 33.40 8.19
CA VAL A 465 -15.31 33.10 9.60
C VAL A 465 -16.58 33.22 10.46
N PRO A 466 -17.37 34.32 10.38
CA PRO A 466 -18.66 34.40 11.07
C PRO A 466 -19.67 33.31 10.66
N ARG A 467 -19.70 32.94 9.37
CA ARG A 467 -20.61 31.87 8.88
C ARG A 467 -20.25 30.51 9.45
N LEU A 468 -18.96 30.17 9.47
CA LEU A 468 -18.47 28.93 10.08
C LEU A 468 -18.80 28.90 11.57
N ALA A 469 -18.50 29.97 12.30
CA ALA A 469 -18.83 30.09 13.71
C ALA A 469 -20.33 29.91 13.97
N TYR A 470 -21.19 30.52 13.14
CA TYR A 470 -22.63 30.33 13.21
C TYR A 470 -23.04 28.87 12.95
N ARG A 471 -22.60 28.26 11.84
CA ARG A 471 -22.93 26.86 11.50
C ARG A 471 -22.47 25.90 12.60
N TRP A 472 -21.27 26.09 13.12
CA TRP A 472 -20.74 25.32 14.24
C TRP A 472 -21.60 25.45 15.49
N GLN A 473 -21.96 26.67 15.90
CA GLN A 473 -22.83 26.86 17.06
C GLN A 473 -24.17 26.15 16.88
N GLN A 474 -24.75 26.15 15.67
CA GLN A 474 -25.99 25.40 15.40
C GLN A 474 -25.77 23.90 15.56
N LEU A 475 -24.67 23.36 15.02
CA LEU A 475 -24.34 21.94 15.14
C LEU A 475 -24.06 21.52 16.59
N VAL A 476 -23.31 22.32 17.35
CA VAL A 476 -23.05 22.08 18.77
C VAL A 476 -24.34 22.18 19.58
N ARG A 477 -25.22 23.16 19.32
CA ARG A 477 -26.54 23.23 19.95
C ARG A 477 -27.40 22.00 19.66
N LYS A 478 -27.31 21.45 18.45
CA LYS A 478 -28.12 20.32 18.00
C LYS A 478 -27.57 18.96 18.48
N TYR A 479 -26.26 18.77 18.41
CA TYR A 479 -25.62 17.46 18.59
C TYR A 479 -24.69 17.38 19.81
N GLY A 480 -24.35 18.50 20.44
CA GLY A 480 -23.33 18.60 21.49
C GLY A 480 -21.92 18.73 20.92
N ASP A 481 -20.98 19.17 21.75
CA ASP A 481 -19.55 19.35 21.42
C ASP A 481 -18.69 18.12 21.74
N GLN A 482 -19.28 17.08 22.33
CA GLN A 482 -18.62 15.84 22.74
C GLN A 482 -18.71 14.73 21.68
N ARG A 483 -19.36 14.97 20.53
CA ARG A 483 -19.54 13.97 19.47
C ARG A 483 -18.80 14.35 18.19
N PRO A 484 -18.12 13.39 17.52
CA PRO A 484 -17.57 13.64 16.21
C PRO A 484 -18.66 13.93 15.17
N LEU A 485 -18.39 14.86 14.25
CA LEU A 485 -19.37 15.30 13.25
C LEU A 485 -18.70 15.94 12.03
N PHE A 486 -19.45 16.07 10.94
CA PHE A 486 -19.04 16.89 9.79
C PHE A 486 -19.70 18.27 9.83
N VAL A 487 -18.90 19.30 9.59
CA VAL A 487 -19.32 20.70 9.40
C VAL A 487 -19.17 21.03 7.92
N HIS A 488 -20.29 20.99 7.20
CA HIS A 488 -20.31 21.34 5.77
C HIS A 488 -20.27 22.85 5.58
N MET A 489 -19.43 23.31 4.67
CA MET A 489 -19.29 24.73 4.27
C MET A 489 -19.65 24.97 2.80
N ALA A 490 -19.68 23.93 1.96
CA ALA A 490 -20.06 24.03 0.56
C ALA A 490 -21.38 24.84 0.32
N PRO A 491 -21.46 25.63 -0.78
CA PRO A 491 -20.42 25.83 -1.80
C PRO A 491 -19.28 26.76 -1.37
N ASP A 492 -19.37 27.38 -0.19
CA ASP A 492 -18.33 28.23 0.37
C ASP A 492 -17.16 27.32 0.80
N ARG A 493 -16.13 27.17 -0.06
CA ARG A 493 -14.97 26.30 0.24
C ARG A 493 -14.13 26.90 1.38
N PHE A 494 -14.45 26.51 2.61
CA PHE A 494 -13.81 27.00 3.83
C PHE A 494 -13.49 25.87 4.81
N PRO A 495 -12.25 25.74 5.29
CA PRO A 495 -11.10 26.59 5.03
C PRO A 495 -10.65 26.45 3.56
N ARG A 496 -9.87 27.42 3.06
CA ARG A 496 -9.45 27.44 1.65
C ARG A 496 -9.02 26.06 1.15
N GLY A 497 -9.60 25.59 0.05
CA GLY A 497 -9.34 24.26 -0.50
C GLY A 497 -10.18 23.11 0.07
N PHE A 498 -11.10 23.35 1.00
CA PHE A 498 -11.93 22.30 1.61
C PHE A 498 -13.41 22.64 1.53
N ASP A 499 -14.26 21.63 1.46
CA ASP A 499 -15.72 21.74 1.49
C ASP A 499 -16.27 21.88 2.92
N GLY A 500 -15.41 21.79 3.93
CA GLY A 500 -15.76 21.93 5.34
C GLY A 500 -14.74 21.29 6.27
N TYR A 501 -15.20 20.97 7.48
CA TYR A 501 -14.42 20.27 8.50
C TYR A 501 -15.05 18.94 8.90
N PHE A 502 -14.25 18.01 9.37
CA PHE A 502 -14.73 17.00 10.31
C PHE A 502 -14.12 17.24 11.68
N TYR A 503 -14.96 17.15 12.70
CA TYR A 503 -14.61 17.50 14.06
C TYR A 503 -14.38 16.26 14.90
N VAL A 504 -13.30 16.27 15.67
CA VAL A 504 -12.97 15.26 16.68
C VAL A 504 -12.82 15.95 18.05
N PRO A 505 -13.68 15.65 19.04
CA PRO A 505 -13.73 16.39 20.32
C PRO A 505 -12.43 16.42 21.11
N HIS A 506 -11.65 15.35 21.03
CA HIS A 506 -10.38 15.22 21.73
C HIS A 506 -9.47 14.34 20.90
N VAL A 507 -8.18 14.68 20.88
CA VAL A 507 -7.16 13.84 20.23
C VAL A 507 -6.11 13.40 21.25
N SER A 508 -5.71 12.14 21.19
CA SER A 508 -4.66 11.55 22.00
C SER A 508 -3.60 10.90 21.12
N ALA A 509 -2.35 10.96 21.57
CA ALA A 509 -1.24 10.40 20.83
C ALA A 509 -1.39 8.87 20.68
N SER A 510 -1.21 8.41 19.43
CA SER A 510 -1.08 7.01 19.08
C SER A 510 0.39 6.70 18.80
N PRO A 511 1.05 5.90 19.66
CA PRO A 511 2.46 5.57 19.47
C PRO A 511 2.66 4.70 18.22
N PRO A 512 3.92 4.51 17.81
CA PRO A 512 4.26 3.63 16.68
C PRO A 512 3.77 2.21 16.93
N ALA A 513 3.28 1.56 15.88
CA ALA A 513 2.89 0.18 15.96
C ALA A 513 4.11 -0.69 16.24
N ARG A 514 4.10 -1.38 17.39
CA ARG A 514 5.18 -2.28 17.78
C ARG A 514 4.93 -3.70 17.31
N HIS A 515 6.02 -4.42 17.09
CA HIS A 515 6.01 -5.86 16.93
C HIS A 515 5.69 -6.49 18.30
N PRO A 516 4.84 -7.53 18.39
CA PRO A 516 4.67 -8.27 19.62
C PRO A 516 6.05 -8.77 20.11
N GLY A 517 6.45 -8.40 21.32
CA GLY A 517 7.72 -8.81 21.95
C GLY A 517 8.86 -7.77 21.98
N SER A 518 8.64 -6.53 21.53
CA SER A 518 9.61 -5.42 21.61
C SER A 518 9.40 -4.46 22.79
#